data_AF-A0A091ULQ8-F1
#
_entry.id   AF-A0A091ULQ8-F1
#
_cell.length_a   1.000
_cell.length_b   1.000
_cell.length_c   1.000
_cell.angle_alpha   90.00
_cell.angle_beta   90.00
_cell.angle_gamma   90.00
#
_symmetry.space_group_name_H-M   'P 1'
#
loop_
_entity.id
_entity.type
_entity.pdbx_description
1 polymer ?
#
loop_
_entity_poly.entity_id
_entity_poly.type
_entity_poly.pdbx_seq_one_letter_code
_entity_poly.pdbx_strand_id
1 'polypeptide(L)' 'GCILDGKLYPFGEIARTDNCFRCSCNPESMRCCSLFHTPVGYDKENCKVVFNKKSCDYDVVQKSDPSKECPVYSRV' A
#
# COMPACT_ATOMS: atom_id res chain seq x y z
N GLY A 1 -15.17 13.11 -14.29
CA GLY A 1 -14.02 12.65 -13.50
C GLY A 1 -14.51 12.16 -12.16
N CYS A 2 -13.68 11.43 -11.43
CA CYS A 2 -14.01 10.89 -10.10
C CYS A 2 -13.27 11.68 -9.02
N ILE A 3 -13.87 11.84 -7.84
CA ILE A 3 -13.22 12.48 -6.70
C ILE A 3 -12.72 11.40 -5.75
N LEU A 4 -11.43 11.43 -5.43
CA LEU A 4 -10.80 10.58 -4.41
C LEU A 4 -10.00 11.49 -3.48
N ASP A 5 -10.22 11.39 -2.17
CA ASP A 5 -9.51 12.16 -1.15
C ASP A 5 -9.49 13.68 -1.43
N GLY A 6 -10.59 14.22 -1.94
CA GLY A 6 -10.74 15.63 -2.29
C GLY A 6 -10.09 16.07 -3.62
N LYS A 7 -9.47 15.15 -4.36
CA LYS A 7 -8.81 15.41 -5.65
C LYS A 7 -9.64 14.86 -6.81
N LEU A 8 -9.81 15.68 -7.86
CA LEU A 8 -10.50 15.27 -9.08
C LEU A 8 -9.53 14.51 -10.02
N TYR A 9 -9.92 13.30 -10.41
CA TYR A 9 -9.23 12.46 -11.37
C TYR A 9 -10.00 12.39 -12.71
N PRO A 10 -9.30 12.30 -13.85
CA PRO A 10 -9.95 12.07 -15.14
C PRO A 10 -10.57 10.67 -15.21
N PHE A 11 -11.47 10.47 -16.17
CA PHE A 11 -11.93 9.12 -16.50
C PHE A 11 -10.78 8.30 -17.11
N GLY A 12 -10.75 7.00 -16.82
CA GLY A 12 -9.72 6.06 -17.24
C GLY A 12 -8.97 5.42 -16.07
N GLU A 13 -7.84 4.79 -16.41
CA GLU A 13 -6.95 4.13 -15.45
C GLU A 13 -6.05 5.15 -14.74
N ILE A 14 -5.93 4.99 -13.44
CA ILE A 14 -5.07 5.78 -12.56
C ILE A 14 -4.07 4.79 -11.96
N ALA A 15 -2.86 4.77 -12.51
CA ALA A 15 -1.86 3.76 -12.18
C ALA A 15 -1.47 3.77 -10.70
N ARG A 16 -1.41 4.96 -10.08
CA ARG A 16 -1.05 5.14 -8.67
C ARG A 16 -1.58 6.46 -8.12
N THR A 17 -2.26 6.39 -7.00
CA THR A 17 -2.70 7.54 -6.20
C THR A 17 -1.69 7.87 -5.10
N ASP A 18 -1.84 9.04 -4.47
CA ASP A 18 -0.98 9.48 -3.37
C ASP A 18 -1.09 8.56 -2.14
N ASN A 19 -2.21 7.84 -2.02
CA ASN A 19 -2.50 6.85 -0.98
C ASN A 19 -2.22 5.40 -1.40
N CYS A 20 -1.41 5.18 -2.45
CA CYS A 20 -0.99 3.84 -2.88
C CYS A 20 -2.12 2.94 -3.37
N PHE A 21 -3.09 3.51 -4.10
CA PHE A 21 -4.11 2.74 -4.80
C PHE A 21 -3.90 2.81 -6.30
N ARG A 22 -4.21 1.70 -6.98
CA ARG A 22 -4.49 1.70 -8.41
C ARG A 22 -5.99 1.83 -8.56
N CYS A 23 -6.45 2.80 -9.35
CA CYS A 23 -7.88 3.04 -9.53
C CYS A 23 -8.27 3.03 -11.00
N SER A 24 -9.54 2.74 -11.25
CA SER A 24 -10.20 2.90 -12.55
C SER A 24 -11.43 3.76 -12.33
N CYS A 25 -11.52 4.87 -13.07
CA CYS A 25 -12.60 5.84 -12.98
C CYS A 25 -13.44 5.80 -14.26
N ASN A 26 -14.73 5.48 -14.15
CA ASN A 26 -15.68 5.52 -15.26
C ASN A 26 -16.87 6.44 -14.91
N PRO A 27 -17.80 6.69 -15.84
CA PRO A 27 -18.93 7.59 -15.58
C PRO A 27 -19.85 7.18 -14.43
N GLU A 28 -19.91 5.88 -14.08
CA GLU A 28 -20.80 5.34 -13.04
C GLU A 28 -20.13 5.30 -11.67
N SER A 29 -18.85 4.92 -11.63
CA SER A 29 -18.13 4.68 -10.38
C SER A 29 -16.62 4.72 -10.55
N MET A 30 -15.94 4.81 -9.40
CA MET A 30 -14.50 4.61 -9.29
C MET A 30 -14.23 3.35 -8.47
N ARG A 31 -13.36 2.48 -8.98
CA ARG A 31 -12.90 1.28 -8.28
C ARG A 31 -11.42 1.41 -7.99
N CYS A 32 -11.02 1.11 -6.76
CA CYS A 32 -9.63 1.22 -6.33
C CYS A 32 -9.18 -0.08 -5.67
N CYS A 33 -7.95 -0.49 -5.96
CA CYS A 33 -7.27 -1.62 -5.33
C CYS A 33 -6.00 -1.10 -4.65
N SER A 34 -5.71 -1.56 -3.44
CA SER A 34 -4.45 -1.24 -2.78
C SER A 34 -3.28 -1.83 -3.58
N LEU A 35 -2.17 -1.09 -3.65
CA LEU A 35 -0.92 -1.58 -4.23
C LEU A 35 -0.05 -2.32 -3.20
N PHE A 36 -0.32 -2.12 -1.91
CA PHE A 36 0.41 -2.74 -0.82
C PHE A 36 -0.20 -4.08 -0.42
N HIS A 37 0.65 -4.98 0.07
CA HIS A 37 0.26 -6.28 0.59
C HIS A 37 0.54 -6.34 2.08
N THR A 38 -0.47 -6.67 2.87
CA THR A 38 -0.36 -6.68 4.33
C THR A 38 0.41 -7.92 4.80
N PRO A 39 1.57 -7.78 5.44
CA PRO A 39 2.30 -8.92 5.97
C PRO A 39 1.56 -9.51 7.17
N VAL A 40 1.28 -10.82 7.12
CA VAL A 40 0.55 -11.54 8.18
C VAL A 40 1.42 -12.58 8.88
N GLY A 41 2.43 -13.12 8.18
CA GLY A 41 3.40 -14.06 8.73
C GLY A 41 4.80 -13.46 8.83
N TYR A 42 5.21 -13.10 10.04
CA TYR A 42 6.56 -12.64 10.39
C TYR A 42 6.75 -12.78 11.92
N ASP A 43 7.99 -12.62 12.40
CA ASP A 43 8.28 -12.59 13.83
C ASP A 43 7.73 -11.31 14.48
N LYS A 44 6.53 -11.39 15.07
CA LYS A 44 5.88 -10.26 15.74
C LYS A 44 6.55 -9.84 17.05
N GLU A 45 7.40 -10.69 17.62
CA GLU A 45 8.12 -10.38 18.86
C GLU A 45 9.31 -9.47 18.58
N ASN A 46 10.12 -9.80 17.57
CA ASN A 46 11.35 -9.07 17.26
C ASN A 46 11.23 -8.08 16.10
N CYS A 47 10.16 -8.16 15.31
CA CYS A 47 9.98 -7.31 14.12
C CYS A 47 8.73 -6.45 14.18
N LYS A 48 8.76 -5.35 13.44
CA LYS A 48 7.65 -4.41 13.29
C LYS A 48 7.42 -4.10 11.81
N VAL A 49 6.21 -3.68 11.51
CA VAL A 49 5.78 -3.31 10.16
C VAL A 49 5.81 -1.80 10.02
N VAL A 50 6.37 -1.30 8.93
CA VAL A 50 6.44 0.13 8.59
C VAL A 50 5.91 0.31 7.18
N PHE A 51 4.98 1.23 6.99
CA PHE A 51 4.48 1.53 5.65
C PHE A 51 5.46 2.39 4.87
N ASN A 52 5.90 1.90 3.72
CA ASN A 52 6.82 2.58 2.83
C ASN A 52 6.05 3.21 1.67
N LYS A 53 5.80 4.52 1.76
CA LYS A 53 5.10 5.28 0.72
C LYS A 53 5.82 5.31 -0.63
N LYS A 54 7.14 5.11 -0.64
CA LYS A 54 7.95 5.12 -1.87
C LYS A 54 7.73 3.83 -2.66
N SER A 55 7.79 2.67 -2.00
CA SER A 55 7.46 1.38 -2.63
C SER A 55 5.94 1.17 -2.76
N CYS A 56 5.13 1.85 -1.96
CA CYS A 56 3.72 1.54 -1.74
C CYS A 56 3.53 0.10 -1.23
N ASP A 57 4.33 -0.28 -0.25
CA ASP A 57 4.20 -1.58 0.43
C ASP A 57 4.65 -1.47 1.90
N TYR A 58 4.53 -2.58 2.63
CA TYR A 58 4.97 -2.70 4.00
C TYR A 58 6.36 -3.33 4.12
N ASP A 59 7.28 -2.60 4.74
CA ASP A 59 8.57 -3.11 5.14
C ASP A 59 8.44 -3.77 6.51
N VAL A 60 9.01 -4.97 6.67
CA VAL A 60 9.08 -5.65 7.97
C VAL A 60 10.52 -5.60 8.43
N VAL A 61 10.78 -4.90 9.54
CA VAL A 61 12.13 -4.58 10.01
C VAL A 61 12.29 -4.94 11.48
N GLN A 62 13.53 -5.10 11.94
CA GLN A 62 13.80 -5.39 13.35
C GLN A 62 13.36 -4.22 14.23
N LYS A 63 12.83 -4.54 15.42
CA LYS A 63 12.48 -3.53 16.43
C LYS A 63 13.73 -2.83 16.98
N SER A 64 14.80 -3.58 17.17
CA SER A 64 16.10 -3.10 17.67
C SER A 64 16.86 -2.24 16.66
N ASP A 65 16.77 -2.59 15.37
CA ASP A 65 17.45 -1.91 14.27
C ASP A 65 16.56 -1.84 13.02
N PRO A 66 15.84 -0.72 12.81
CA PRO A 66 14.95 -0.54 11.67
C PRO A 66 15.64 -0.55 10.30
N SER A 67 16.97 -0.51 10.23
CA SER A 67 17.71 -0.64 8.97
C SER A 67 17.82 -2.09 8.49
N LYS A 68 17.51 -3.07 9.36
CA LYS A 68 17.58 -4.50 9.05
C LYS A 68 16.18 -5.06 8.79
N GLU A 69 16.04 -5.70 7.64
CA GLU A 69 14.82 -6.41 7.27
C GLU A 69 14.64 -7.70 8.09
N CYS A 70 13.38 -8.09 8.27
CA CYS A 70 12.97 -9.36 8.83
C CYS A 70 12.37 -10.26 7.74
N PRO A 71 12.52 -11.59 7.86
CA PRO A 71 11.85 -12.54 6.99
C PRO A 71 10.32 -12.40 7.07
N VAL A 72 9.68 -12.43 5.89
CA VAL A 72 8.22 -12.44 5.76
C VAL A 72 7.81 -13.74 5.07
N TYR A 73 6.94 -14.49 5.71
CA TYR A 73 6.50 -15.82 5.25
C TYR A 73 5.17 -15.78 4.49
N SER A 74 4.32 -14.79 4.77
CA SER A 74 3.02 -14.64 4.10
C SER A 74 2.48 -13.22 4.13
N ARG A 75 1.75 -12.86 3.07
CA ARG A 75 1.08 -11.56 2.86
C ARG A 75 -0.35 -11.77 2.33
N VAL A 76 -1.21 -10.78 2.55
CA VAL A 76 -2.59 -10.69 2.00
C VAL A 76 -2.80 -9.39 1.24
#